data_AF-A0A917HZ97-F1
#
_entry.id   AF-A0A917HZ97-F1
#
_cell.length_a   1.000
_cell.length_b   1.000
_cell.length_c   1.000
_cell.angle_alpha   90.00
_cell.angle_beta   90.00
_cell.angle_gamma   90.00
#
_symmetry.space_group_name_H-M   'P 1'
#
loop_
_entity.id
_entity.type
_entity.pdbx_description
1 polymer ?
#
loop_
_entity_poly.entity_id
_entity_poly.type
_entity_poly.pdbx_seq_one_letter_code
_entity_poly.pdbx_strand_id
1 'polypeptide(L)'
;MEAIKDINLEDWLSELKVYQKNSIEQLVSEFGEEEAMEKWLSANGPKDNVPFGGIQTNDSKPFLDKFKAEFKKFICNHPDYEEEHNKLNVESPVTKAIWISIISAALGATLGFAATLLAPVVAIMLSIVGKMGIKAYCEN
;
A
#
# COMPACT_ATOMS: atom_id res chain seq x y z
N MET A 1 4.61 -14.89 8.12
CA MET A 1 3.82 -13.65 8.30
C MET A 1 3.54 -13.30 9.78
N GLU A 2 4.44 -13.64 10.72
CA GLU A 2 4.32 -13.14 12.12
C GLU A 2 4.71 -11.66 12.26
N ALA A 3 5.46 -11.12 11.28
CA ALA A 3 6.04 -9.78 11.28
C ALA A 3 5.05 -8.62 11.09
N ILE A 4 3.74 -8.87 10.96
CA ILE A 4 2.71 -7.83 10.71
C ILE A 4 1.84 -7.56 11.96
N LYS A 5 1.95 -8.38 13.02
CA LYS A 5 1.09 -8.26 14.20
C LYS A 5 1.46 -7.09 15.10
N ASP A 6 0.43 -6.38 15.60
CA ASP A 6 0.50 -5.36 16.66
C ASP A 6 1.44 -4.17 16.37
N ILE A 7 1.66 -3.86 15.10
CA ILE A 7 2.48 -2.72 14.69
C ILE A 7 1.57 -1.51 14.43
N ASN A 8 1.80 -0.42 15.15
CA ASN A 8 1.08 0.83 14.97
C ASN A 8 1.45 1.50 13.62
N LEU A 9 0.62 2.43 13.14
CA LEU A 9 0.86 3.13 11.89
C LEU A 9 2.21 3.89 11.89
N GLU A 10 2.54 4.59 12.99
CA GLU A 10 3.78 5.36 13.12
C GLU A 10 5.04 4.52 12.89
N ASP A 11 4.99 3.27 13.33
CA ASP A 11 6.06 2.30 13.17
C ASP A 11 6.29 1.93 11.70
N TRP A 12 5.22 1.77 10.92
CA TRP A 12 5.31 1.54 9.47
C TRP A 12 5.77 2.80 8.74
N LEU A 13 5.30 3.98 9.16
CA LEU A 13 5.69 5.25 8.56
C LEU A 13 7.14 5.62 8.86
N SER A 14 7.74 5.12 9.94
CA SER A 14 9.13 5.37 10.30
C SER A 14 10.14 4.87 9.27
N GLU A 15 9.75 3.91 8.43
CA GLU A 15 10.55 3.35 7.34
C GLU A 15 10.48 4.18 6.05
N LEU A 16 9.60 5.17 6.00
CA LEU A 16 9.42 6.04 4.83
C LEU A 16 10.35 7.26 4.89
N LYS A 17 10.53 7.92 3.74
CA LYS A 17 11.22 9.20 3.70
C LYS A 17 10.46 10.23 4.54
N VAL A 18 11.19 11.10 5.24
CA VAL A 18 10.62 12.12 6.15
C VAL A 18 9.48 12.91 5.52
N TYR A 19 9.59 13.31 4.26
CA TYR A 19 8.51 14.04 3.59
C TYR A 19 7.23 13.19 3.41
N GLN A 20 7.37 11.90 3.06
CA GLN A 20 6.24 10.99 2.89
C GLN A 20 5.56 10.73 4.23
N LYS A 21 6.37 10.49 5.27
CA LYS A 21 5.90 10.34 6.64
C LYS A 21 5.09 11.56 7.08
N ASN A 22 5.68 12.75 7.02
CA ASN A 22 5.03 13.99 7.48
C ASN A 22 3.73 14.27 6.72
N SER A 23 3.71 14.09 5.39
CA SER A 23 2.50 14.30 4.60
C SER A 23 1.40 13.31 4.95
N ILE A 24 1.74 12.03 5.16
CA ILE A 24 0.76 11.02 5.55
C ILE A 24 0.26 11.24 6.97
N GLU A 25 1.13 11.55 7.93
CA GLU A 25 0.71 11.84 9.31
C GLU A 25 -0.29 13.00 9.37
N GLN A 26 -0.05 14.06 8.58
CA GLN A 26 -0.98 15.17 8.46
C GLN A 26 -2.32 14.72 7.87
N LEU A 27 -2.31 13.98 6.76
CA LEU A 27 -3.53 13.51 6.11
C LEU A 27 -4.34 12.57 7.01
N VAL A 28 -3.66 11.66 7.73
CA VAL A 28 -4.32 10.73 8.65
C VAL A 28 -4.89 11.46 9.87
N SER A 29 -4.18 12.47 10.38
CA SER A 29 -4.70 13.29 11.48
C SER A 29 -5.94 14.11 11.07
N GLU A 30 -6.06 14.49 9.80
CA GLU A 30 -7.14 15.35 9.31
C GLU A 30 -8.34 14.53 8.80
N PHE A 31 -8.10 13.40 8.12
CA PHE A 31 -9.12 12.65 7.39
C PHE A 31 -9.23 11.16 7.82
N GLY A 32 -8.32 10.66 8.65
CA GLY A 32 -8.23 9.24 9.00
C GLY A 32 -7.48 8.40 7.96
N GLU A 33 -7.20 7.13 8.29
CA GLU A 33 -6.34 6.24 7.49
C GLU A 33 -6.84 6.00 6.07
N GLU A 34 -8.15 5.74 5.90
CA GLU A 34 -8.71 5.37 4.61
C GLU A 34 -8.79 6.56 3.64
N GLU A 35 -9.29 7.70 4.10
CA GLU A 35 -9.38 8.90 3.26
C GLU A 35 -7.98 9.49 3.01
N ALA A 36 -7.02 9.36 3.93
CA ALA A 36 -5.64 9.76 3.69
C ALA A 36 -4.99 9.04 2.50
N MET A 37 -5.26 7.75 2.31
CA MET A 37 -4.80 7.01 1.13
C MET A 37 -5.37 7.60 -0.15
N GLU A 38 -6.67 7.88 -0.18
CA GLU A 38 -7.33 8.48 -1.34
C GLU A 38 -6.68 9.83 -1.67
N LYS A 39 -6.58 10.75 -0.69
CA LYS A 39 -5.99 12.08 -0.87
C LYS A 39 -4.54 12.02 -1.33
N TRP A 40 -3.73 11.12 -0.74
CA TRP A 40 -2.33 10.94 -1.13
C TRP A 40 -2.22 10.52 -2.60
N LEU A 41 -3.04 9.57 -3.03
CA LEU A 41 -3.06 9.07 -4.40
C LEU A 41 -3.64 10.08 -5.38
N SER A 42 -4.65 10.88 -5.02
CA SER A 42 -5.13 11.96 -5.88
C SER A 42 -4.06 13.05 -6.06
N ALA A 43 -3.30 13.36 -5.02
CA ALA A 43 -2.30 14.42 -5.03
C ALA A 43 -1.01 14.03 -5.77
N ASN A 44 -0.61 12.76 -5.67
CA ASN A 44 0.68 12.26 -6.16
C ASN A 44 0.56 11.23 -7.29
N GLY A 45 -0.66 10.81 -7.65
CA GLY A 45 -0.92 9.93 -8.77
C GLY A 45 -0.64 10.58 -10.12
N PRO A 46 -0.60 9.80 -11.21
CA PRO A 46 -0.46 10.32 -12.56
C PRO A 46 -1.55 11.34 -12.83
N LYS A 47 -1.14 12.53 -13.25
CA LYS A 47 -2.06 13.59 -13.68
C LYS A 47 -2.58 13.36 -15.11
N ASP A 48 -2.04 12.37 -15.83
CA ASP A 48 -2.07 12.32 -17.30
C ASP A 48 -2.30 10.91 -17.92
N ASN A 49 -3.08 10.02 -17.31
CA ASN A 49 -3.70 8.93 -18.07
C ASN A 49 -5.04 9.38 -18.64
N VAL A 50 -4.98 10.37 -19.54
CA VAL A 50 -6.08 10.75 -20.42
C VAL A 50 -6.18 9.66 -21.50
N PRO A 51 -7.27 8.88 -21.60
CA PRO A 51 -7.58 8.22 -22.86
C PRO A 51 -7.91 9.33 -23.85
N PHE A 52 -7.25 9.38 -25.00
CA PHE A 52 -7.65 10.24 -26.12
C PHE A 52 -9.17 10.10 -26.34
N GLY A 53 -9.95 11.12 -25.96
CA GLY A 53 -11.41 11.18 -26.10
C GLY A 53 -12.28 10.83 -24.86
N GLY A 54 -11.69 10.52 -23.69
CA GLY A 54 -12.45 10.19 -22.47
C GLY A 54 -12.63 11.37 -21.51
N ILE A 55 -13.81 11.48 -20.89
CA ILE A 55 -14.14 12.48 -19.86
C ILE A 55 -13.12 12.41 -18.71
N GLN A 56 -12.55 13.55 -18.34
CA GLN A 56 -11.69 13.67 -17.16
C GLN A 56 -12.48 13.22 -15.92
N THR A 57 -12.05 12.12 -15.32
CA THR A 57 -12.38 11.84 -13.93
C THR A 57 -11.05 11.94 -13.19
N ASN A 58 -10.85 13.04 -12.46
CA ASN A 58 -9.82 13.15 -11.41
C ASN A 58 -10.15 12.21 -10.23
N ASP A 59 -10.70 11.03 -10.54
CA ASP A 59 -11.23 10.11 -9.57
C ASP A 59 -10.12 9.11 -9.26
N SER A 60 -9.52 9.28 -8.09
CA SER A 60 -8.55 8.35 -7.55
C SER A 60 -9.20 7.07 -7.03
N LYS A 61 -10.53 7.00 -6.92
CA LYS A 61 -11.23 5.82 -6.39
C LYS A 61 -11.05 4.58 -7.26
N PRO A 62 -11.23 4.62 -8.59
CA PRO A 62 -10.93 3.46 -9.45
C PRO A 62 -9.50 2.94 -9.32
N PHE A 63 -8.55 3.83 -9.01
CA PHE A 63 -7.16 3.44 -8.76
C PHE A 63 -6.96 2.85 -7.37
N LEU A 64 -7.49 3.50 -6.33
CA LEU A 64 -7.44 2.99 -4.95
C LEU A 64 -8.12 1.63 -4.84
N ASP A 65 -9.23 1.41 -5.54
CA ASP A 65 -9.95 0.13 -5.55
C ASP A 65 -9.12 -0.98 -6.20
N LYS A 66 -8.47 -0.68 -7.34
CA LYS A 66 -7.53 -1.61 -7.98
C LYS A 66 -6.33 -1.90 -7.08
N PHE A 67 -5.79 -0.88 -6.45
CA PHE A 67 -4.70 -1.04 -5.48
C PHE A 67 -5.12 -1.94 -4.32
N LYS A 68 -6.29 -1.70 -3.71
CA LYS A 68 -6.83 -2.52 -2.62
C LYS A 68 -7.04 -3.98 -3.07
N ALA A 69 -7.53 -4.19 -4.29
CA ALA A 69 -7.70 -5.53 -4.86
C ALA A 69 -6.37 -6.28 -5.02
N GLU A 70 -5.35 -5.62 -5.60
CA GLU A 70 -4.02 -6.21 -5.77
C GLU A 70 -3.30 -6.40 -4.42
N PHE A 71 -3.43 -5.46 -3.50
CA PHE A 71 -2.92 -5.60 -2.13
C PHE A 71 -3.57 -6.77 -1.41
N LYS A 72 -4.89 -6.96 -1.55
CA LYS A 72 -5.60 -8.12 -0.98
C LYS A 72 -5.07 -9.43 -1.55
N LYS A 73 -4.90 -9.53 -2.87
CA LYS A 73 -4.28 -10.71 -3.50
C LYS A 73 -2.90 -10.99 -2.90
N PHE A 74 -2.06 -9.96 -2.77
CA PHE A 74 -0.72 -10.12 -2.20
C PHE A 74 -0.78 -10.64 -0.76
N ILE A 75 -1.54 -10.00 0.13
CA ILE A 75 -1.61 -10.38 1.55
C ILE A 75 -2.24 -11.76 1.75
N CYS A 76 -3.19 -12.15 0.89
CA CYS A 76 -3.91 -13.41 0.99
C CYS A 76 -3.25 -14.57 0.23
N ASN A 77 -1.95 -14.47 -0.06
CA ASN A 77 -1.15 -15.51 -0.73
C ASN A 77 -1.73 -15.96 -2.08
N HIS A 78 -2.20 -15.01 -2.90
CA HIS A 78 -2.64 -15.33 -4.25
C HIS A 78 -1.44 -15.80 -5.11
N PRO A 79 -1.59 -16.82 -5.98
CA PRO A 79 -0.50 -17.38 -6.80
C PRO A 79 0.24 -16.34 -7.66
N ASP A 80 -0.44 -15.28 -8.09
CA ASP A 80 0.15 -14.17 -8.85
C ASP A 80 1.37 -13.52 -8.17
N TYR A 81 1.55 -13.71 -6.86
CA TYR A 81 2.62 -13.11 -6.05
C TYR A 81 3.55 -14.14 -5.38
N GLU A 82 3.54 -15.40 -5.84
CA GLU A 82 4.30 -16.50 -5.24
C GLU A 82 5.82 -16.20 -5.19
N GLU A 83 6.37 -15.58 -6.23
CA GLU A 83 7.78 -15.19 -6.27
C GLU A 83 8.13 -14.16 -5.19
N GLU A 84 7.26 -13.18 -4.97
CA GLU A 84 7.43 -12.16 -3.94
C GLU A 84 7.25 -12.74 -2.53
N HIS A 85 6.33 -13.68 -2.34
CA HIS A 85 6.20 -14.40 -1.07
C HIS A 85 7.46 -15.21 -0.76
N ASN A 86 8.06 -15.84 -1.77
CA ASN A 86 9.33 -16.55 -1.61
C ASN A 86 10.45 -15.61 -1.16
N LYS A 87 10.50 -14.38 -1.68
CA LYS A 87 11.47 -13.34 -1.24
C LYS A 87 11.23 -12.90 0.21
N LEU A 88 9.99 -12.98 0.70
CA LEU A 88 9.62 -12.68 2.08
C LEU A 88 9.79 -13.88 3.03
N ASN A 89 9.99 -15.09 2.52
CA ASN A 89 10.16 -16.30 3.32
C ASN A 89 11.64 -16.71 3.48
N VAL A 90 12.58 -15.88 3.03
CA VAL A 90 14.02 -16.12 3.23
C VAL A 90 14.35 -16.09 4.73
N GLU A 91 15.20 -17.00 5.22
CA GLU A 91 15.50 -17.31 6.64
C GLU A 91 16.00 -16.15 7.54
N SER A 92 15.98 -14.90 7.07
CA SER A 92 16.32 -13.73 7.86
C SER A 92 15.06 -13.01 8.38
N PRO A 93 15.16 -12.30 9.53
CA PRO A 93 14.06 -11.48 10.01
C PRO A 93 13.74 -10.40 8.97
N VAL A 94 12.58 -10.54 8.33
CA VAL A 94 12.10 -9.56 7.35
C VAL A 94 11.74 -8.27 8.09
N THR A 95 12.43 -7.18 7.75
CA THR A 95 12.18 -5.87 8.34
C THR A 95 10.94 -5.21 7.72
N LYS A 96 10.37 -4.22 8.41
CA LYS A 96 9.24 -3.42 7.92
C LYS A 96 9.56 -2.74 6.59
N ALA A 97 10.80 -2.25 6.43
CA ALA A 97 11.29 -1.67 5.18
C ALA A 97 11.23 -2.65 4.01
N ILE A 98 11.61 -3.93 4.23
CA ILE A 98 11.57 -4.97 3.20
C ILE A 98 10.13 -5.26 2.78
N TRP A 99 9.20 -5.35 3.75
CA TRP A 99 7.77 -5.51 3.47
C TRP A 99 7.23 -4.37 2.59
N ILE A 100 7.45 -3.12 3.00
CA ILE A 100 7.00 -1.95 2.24
C ILE A 100 7.64 -1.96 0.85
N SER A 101 8.94 -2.23 0.73
CA SER A 101 9.66 -2.27 -0.54
C SER A 101 9.12 -3.32 -1.49
N ILE A 102 9.00 -4.58 -1.04
CA ILE A 102 8.58 -5.70 -1.89
C ILE A 102 7.14 -5.50 -2.36
N ILE A 103 6.22 -5.19 -1.44
CA ILE A 103 4.81 -4.97 -1.80
C ILE A 103 4.69 -3.78 -2.75
N SER A 104 5.34 -2.66 -2.47
CA SER A 104 5.25 -1.48 -3.33
C SER A 104 5.82 -1.73 -4.73
N ALA A 105 6.89 -2.51 -4.83
CA ALA A 105 7.47 -2.89 -6.12
C ALA A 105 6.55 -3.84 -6.89
N ALA A 106 6.01 -4.87 -6.23
CA ALA A 106 5.12 -5.86 -6.82
C ALA A 106 3.84 -5.20 -7.36
N LEU A 107 3.15 -4.45 -6.49
CA LEU A 107 1.93 -3.73 -6.87
C LEU A 107 2.22 -2.64 -7.91
N GLY A 108 3.38 -1.97 -7.81
CA GLY A 108 3.80 -0.97 -8.79
C GLY A 108 3.98 -1.56 -10.19
N ALA A 109 4.60 -2.73 -10.28
CA ALA A 109 4.77 -3.47 -11.53
C ALA A 109 3.43 -3.91 -12.13
N THR A 110 2.51 -4.42 -11.31
CA THR A 110 1.17 -4.86 -11.76
C THR A 110 0.27 -3.69 -12.18
N LEU A 111 0.29 -2.60 -11.43
CA LEU A 111 -0.61 -1.46 -11.65
C LEU A 111 -0.04 -0.46 -12.67
N GLY A 112 1.26 -0.46 -12.93
CA GLY A 112 1.93 0.50 -13.81
C GLY A 112 2.29 1.83 -13.12
N PHE A 113 2.60 1.80 -11.82
CA PHE A 113 2.90 2.99 -11.01
C PHE A 113 4.24 2.87 -10.29
N ALA A 114 4.84 4.01 -9.95
CA ALA A 114 6.10 4.01 -9.21
C ALA A 114 5.91 3.45 -7.78
N ALA A 115 6.79 2.54 -7.37
CA ALA A 115 6.78 1.98 -6.01
C ALA A 115 6.87 3.07 -4.92
N THR A 116 7.54 4.18 -5.20
CA THR A 116 7.65 5.33 -4.28
C THR A 116 6.33 6.04 -4.04
N LEU A 117 5.40 6.01 -5.01
CA LEU A 117 4.03 6.52 -4.83
C LEU A 117 3.22 5.61 -3.93
N LEU A 118 3.39 4.29 -4.08
CA LEU A 118 2.61 3.27 -3.38
C LEU A 118 3.08 3.02 -1.94
N ALA A 119 4.36 3.21 -1.65
CA ALA A 119 4.95 2.91 -0.34
C ALA A 119 4.17 3.48 0.87
N PRO A 120 3.69 4.74 0.86
CA PRO A 120 2.95 5.28 1.98
C PRO A 120 1.54 4.67 2.14
N VAL A 121 0.91 4.32 1.02
CA VAL A 121 -0.40 3.65 1.00
C VAL A 121 -0.27 2.21 1.49
N VAL A 122 0.81 1.52 1.09
CA VAL A 122 1.16 0.18 1.58
C VAL A 122 1.38 0.20 3.09
N ALA A 123 2.09 1.20 3.62
CA ALA A 123 2.31 1.35 5.06
C ALA A 123 0.99 1.49 5.84
N ILE A 124 0.05 2.31 5.34
CA ILE A 124 -1.29 2.44 5.93
C ILE A 124 -2.02 1.09 5.90
N MET A 125 -2.07 0.42 4.74
CA MET A 125 -2.76 -0.86 4.62
C MET A 125 -2.15 -1.96 5.49
N LEU A 126 -0.82 -2.03 5.61
CA LEU A 126 -0.14 -2.96 6.51
C LEU A 126 -0.51 -2.68 7.97
N SER A 127 -0.67 -1.42 8.37
CA SER A 127 -1.16 -1.08 9.71
C SER A 127 -2.61 -1.55 9.94
N ILE A 128 -3.49 -1.41 8.94
CA ILE A 128 -4.89 -1.85 9.02
C ILE A 128 -4.95 -3.38 9.15
N VAL A 129 -4.19 -4.09 8.30
CA VAL A 129 -4.07 -5.55 8.34
C VAL A 129 -3.44 -6.01 9.65
N GLY A 130 -2.45 -5.30 10.18
CA GLY A 130 -1.84 -5.61 11.47
C GLY A 130 -2.82 -5.52 12.64
N LYS A 131 -3.67 -4.49 12.65
CA LYS A 131 -4.73 -4.29 13.66
C LYS A 131 -5.85 -5.34 13.55
N MET A 132 -6.27 -5.68 12.34
CA MET A 132 -7.39 -6.62 12.11
C MET A 132 -6.95 -8.09 12.11
N GLY A 133 -5.70 -8.36 11.76
CA GLY A 133 -5.17 -9.70 11.52
C GLY A 133 -5.41 -10.17 10.08
N ILE A 134 -4.40 -10.84 9.52
CA ILE A 134 -4.38 -11.30 8.12
C ILE A 134 -5.56 -12.24 7.80
N LYS A 135 -5.89 -13.17 8.70
CA LYS A 135 -7.00 -14.11 8.49
C LYS A 135 -8.34 -13.38 8.32
N ALA A 136 -8.66 -12.47 9.24
CA ALA A 136 -9.89 -11.69 9.19
C ALA A 136 -9.92 -10.75 7.96
N TYR A 137 -8.77 -10.20 7.56
CA TYR A 137 -8.66 -9.40 6.34
C TYR A 137 -8.94 -10.20 5.06
N CYS A 138 -8.50 -11.45 5.00
CA CYS A 138 -8.70 -12.30 3.83
C CYS A 138 -10.09 -12.93 3.74
N GLU A 139 -10.78 -13.07 4.87
CA GLU A 139 -12.15 -13.62 4.95
C GLU A 139 -13.25 -12.58 4.67
N ASN A 140 -12.91 -11.28 4.70
CA ASN A 140 -13.80 -10.14 4.44
C ASN A 140 -13.57 -9.59 3.03
#